data_AF-A0A2K9AFX3-F1
#
_entry.id   AF-A0A2K9AFX3-F1
#
_cell.length_a   1.000
_cell.length_b   1.000
_cell.length_c   1.000
_cell.angle_alpha   90.00
_cell.angle_beta   90.00
_cell.angle_gamma   90.00
#
_symmetry.space_group_name_H-M   'P 1'
#
loop_
_entity.id
_entity.type
_entity.pdbx_description
1 polymer ?
#
loop_
_entity_poly.entity_id
_entity_poly.type
_entity_poly.pdbx_seq_one_letter_code
_entity_poly.pdbx_strand_id
1 'polypeptide(L)'
;MGEGLLNQVLVMGGTLLIAFGASYLITFLLIKISKKLVFALPILFLIASAYFWGAGLLSTDWGALGYLIIAVLSVIALLGSLGSSLLIYFKKIKGTNKDSN
;
A
#
# COMPACT_ATOMS: atom_id res chain seq x y z
N MET A 1 0.92 29.98 9.20
CA MET A 1 0.64 29.05 8.06
C MET A 1 1.58 27.84 8.00
N GLY A 2 2.83 27.89 8.50
CA GLY A 2 3.78 26.76 8.42
C GLY A 2 3.52 25.57 9.35
N GLU A 3 2.95 25.79 10.53
CA GLU A 3 2.77 24.71 11.54
C GLU A 3 1.72 23.67 11.14
N GLY A 4 0.66 24.09 10.43
CA GLY A 4 -0.38 23.18 9.93
C GLY A 4 0.13 22.23 8.85
N LEU A 5 0.98 22.72 7.94
CA LEU A 5 1.59 21.91 6.88
C LEU A 5 2.55 20.85 7.45
N LEU A 6 3.39 21.21 8.41
CA LEU A 6 4.30 20.27 9.06
C LEU A 6 3.56 19.15 9.79
N ASN A 7 2.49 19.49 10.52
CA ASN A 7 1.68 18.50 11.21
C ASN A 7 0.99 17.55 10.22
N GLN A 8 0.47 18.08 9.10
CA GLN A 8 -0.18 17.26 8.07
C GLN A 8 0.80 16.30 7.38
N VAL A 9 2.00 16.77 7.06
CA VAL A 9 3.07 15.93 6.48
C VAL A 9 3.51 14.85 7.47
N LEU A 10 3.65 15.17 8.76
CA LEU A 10 3.98 14.20 9.81
C LEU A 10 2.90 13.14 9.97
N VAL A 11 1.63 13.52 9.98
CA VAL A 11 0.50 12.58 10.10
C VAL A 11 0.42 11.68 8.87
N MET A 12 0.51 12.24 7.65
CA MET A 12 0.50 11.46 6.41
C MET A 12 1.71 10.53 6.32
N GLY A 13 2.91 11.02 6.64
CA GLY A 13 4.13 10.23 6.65
C GLY A 13 4.08 9.11 7.69
N GLY A 14 3.57 9.38 8.89
CA GLY A 14 3.39 8.39 9.95
C GLY A 14 2.40 7.29 9.55
N THR A 15 1.27 7.65 8.96
CA THR A 15 0.30 6.65 8.44
C THR A 15 0.91 5.82 7.30
N LEU A 16 1.69 6.44 6.42
CA LEU A 16 2.42 5.75 5.35
C LEU A 16 3.43 4.73 5.93
N LEU A 17 4.17 5.10 6.96
CA LEU A 17 5.13 4.21 7.63
C LEU A 17 4.45 3.04 8.33
N ILE A 18 3.33 3.27 9.01
CA ILE A 18 2.53 2.21 9.65
C ILE A 18 1.98 1.26 8.57
N ALA A 19 1.40 1.81 7.50
CA ALA A 19 0.89 1.03 6.38
C ALA A 19 1.99 0.22 5.69
N PHE A 20 3.18 0.80 5.52
CA PHE A 20 4.36 0.12 5.00
C PHE A 20 4.80 -1.03 5.90
N GLY A 21 4.92 -0.81 7.21
CA GLY A 21 5.32 -1.83 8.18
C GLY A 21 4.34 -3.01 8.25
N ALA A 22 3.04 -2.71 8.32
CA ALA A 22 1.99 -3.72 8.29
C ALA A 22 2.00 -4.50 6.96
N SER A 23 2.11 -3.79 5.84
CA SER A 23 2.19 -4.42 4.51
C SER A 23 3.44 -5.28 4.37
N TYR A 24 4.58 -4.86 4.93
CA TYR A 24 5.82 -5.64 4.91
C TYR A 24 5.70 -6.93 5.70
N LEU A 25 5.12 -6.89 6.91
CA LEU A 25 4.84 -8.10 7.69
C LEU A 25 3.95 -9.08 6.93
N ILE A 26 2.83 -8.61 6.40
CA ILE A 26 1.89 -9.43 5.63
C ILE A 26 2.57 -10.00 4.38
N THR A 27 3.31 -9.17 3.65
CA THR A 27 4.04 -9.60 2.45
C THR A 27 5.13 -10.61 2.78
N PHE A 28 5.85 -10.44 3.89
CA PHE A 28 6.85 -11.39 4.36
C PHE A 28 6.22 -12.75 4.71
N LEU A 29 5.07 -12.76 5.38
CA LEU A 29 4.26 -13.96 5.63
C LEU A 29 3.81 -14.62 4.32
N LEU A 30 3.30 -13.84 3.36
CA LEU A 30 2.86 -14.33 2.04
C LEU A 30 4.02 -14.92 1.21
N ILE A 31 5.21 -14.33 1.27
CA ILE A 31 6.39 -14.79 0.53
C ILE A 31 6.88 -16.15 1.03
N LYS A 32 6.68 -16.44 2.33
CA LYS A 32 6.99 -17.75 2.89
C LYS A 32 6.15 -18.86 2.23
N ILE A 33 4.95 -18.52 1.75
CA ILE A 33 4.07 -19.45 1.03
C ILE A 33 4.45 -19.51 -0.45
N SER A 34 4.62 -18.37 -1.14
CA SER A 34 5.05 -18.38 -2.55
C SER A 34 5.67 -17.05 -3.02
N LYS A 35 6.74 -17.17 -3.82
CA LYS A 35 7.48 -16.02 -4.39
C LYS A 35 6.63 -15.17 -5.35
N LYS A 36 5.55 -15.72 -5.92
CA LYS A 36 4.65 -14.98 -6.83
C LYS A 36 3.66 -14.07 -6.10
N LEU A 37 3.46 -14.23 -4.79
CA LEU A 37 2.53 -13.42 -4.00
C LEU A 37 3.10 -12.06 -3.57
N VAL A 38 4.36 -11.75 -3.90
CA VAL A 38 5.01 -10.47 -3.57
C VAL A 38 4.18 -9.28 -4.08
N PHE A 39 3.54 -9.41 -5.25
CA PHE A 39 2.69 -8.36 -5.85
C PHE A 39 1.19 -8.58 -5.64
N ALA A 40 0.77 -9.67 -5.01
CA ALA A 40 -0.66 -9.94 -4.78
C ALA A 40 -1.31 -8.89 -3.89
N LEU A 41 -0.62 -8.47 -2.83
CA LEU A 41 -1.11 -7.48 -1.88
C LEU A 41 -1.26 -6.08 -2.52
N PRO A 42 -0.25 -5.54 -3.25
CA PRO A 42 -0.41 -4.34 -4.06
C PRO A 42 -1.58 -4.38 -5.05
N ILE A 43 -1.73 -5.49 -5.78
CA ILE A 43 -2.81 -5.65 -6.78
C ILE A 43 -4.17 -5.63 -6.10
N LEU A 44 -4.31 -6.30 -4.95
CA LEU A 44 -5.55 -6.32 -4.17
C LEU A 44 -5.93 -4.91 -3.71
N PHE A 45 -4.97 -4.13 -3.20
CA PHE A 45 -5.22 -2.73 -2.82
C PHE A 45 -5.54 -1.84 -4.03
N LEU A 46 -4.98 -2.13 -5.21
CA LEU A 46 -5.28 -1.41 -6.45
C LEU A 46 -6.75 -1.61 -6.84
N ILE A 47 -7.19 -2.86 -6.84
CA ILE A 47 -8.59 -3.21 -7.16
C ILE A 47 -9.54 -2.60 -6.13
N ALA A 48 -9.23 -2.71 -4.84
CA ALA A 48 -10.04 -2.11 -3.78
C ALA A 48 -10.12 -0.60 -3.93
N SER A 49 -9.01 0.08 -4.19
CA SER A 49 -8.98 1.53 -4.40
C SER A 49 -9.84 1.94 -5.59
N ALA A 50 -9.69 1.29 -6.75
CA ALA A 50 -10.50 1.57 -7.94
C ALA A 50 -12.00 1.34 -7.69
N TYR A 51 -12.34 0.27 -6.99
CA TYR A 51 -13.72 -0.05 -6.61
C TYR A 51 -14.33 1.03 -5.72
N PHE A 52 -13.64 1.42 -4.65
CA PHE A 52 -14.15 2.42 -3.70
C PHE A 52 -14.17 3.84 -4.27
N TRP A 53 -13.22 4.19 -5.16
CA TRP A 53 -13.29 5.44 -5.92
C TRP A 53 -14.52 5.46 -6.84
N GLY A 54 -14.74 4.38 -7.60
CA GLY A 54 -15.91 4.26 -8.47
C GLY A 54 -17.23 4.34 -7.68
N ALA A 55 -17.34 3.58 -6.59
CA ALA A 55 -18.52 3.58 -5.72
C ALA A 55 -18.75 4.95 -5.07
N GLY A 56 -17.69 5.63 -4.62
CA GLY A 56 -17.77 6.95 -4.01
C GLY A 56 -18.24 8.03 -4.99
N LEU A 57 -17.75 8.02 -6.24
CA LEU A 57 -18.15 8.98 -7.26
C LEU A 57 -19.56 8.76 -7.82
N LEU A 58 -20.05 7.51 -7.80
CA LEU A 58 -21.39 7.16 -8.26
C LEU A 58 -22.45 7.26 -7.16
N SER A 59 -22.05 7.34 -5.89
CA SER A 59 -22.95 7.42 -4.76
C SER A 59 -23.52 8.84 -4.61
N THR A 60 -24.84 8.95 -4.54
CA THR A 60 -25.56 10.21 -4.29
C THR A 60 -25.89 10.45 -2.82
N ASP A 61 -25.66 9.45 -1.96
CA ASP A 61 -25.94 9.50 -0.53
C ASP A 61 -24.69 9.83 0.31
N TRP A 62 -24.89 10.10 1.59
CA TRP A 62 -23.82 10.32 2.58
C TRP A 62 -22.80 9.16 2.67
N GLY A 63 -23.14 7.97 2.18
CA GLY A 63 -22.22 6.84 2.00
C GLY A 63 -21.05 7.16 1.06
N ALA A 64 -21.21 8.11 0.14
CA ALA A 64 -20.15 8.56 -0.78
C ALA A 64 -18.89 8.99 -0.03
N LEU A 65 -19.05 9.73 1.08
CA LEU A 65 -17.93 10.19 1.89
C LEU A 65 -17.16 9.01 2.50
N GLY A 66 -17.86 8.01 3.01
CA GLY A 66 -17.26 6.80 3.56
C GLY A 66 -16.45 6.01 2.52
N TYR A 67 -17.03 5.84 1.32
CA TYR A 67 -16.33 5.18 0.22
C TYR A 67 -15.08 5.95 -0.20
N LEU A 68 -15.13 7.28 -0.31
CA LEU A 68 -13.98 8.11 -0.66
C LEU A 68 -12.87 8.06 0.40
N ILE A 69 -13.21 8.08 1.69
CA ILE A 69 -12.22 7.93 2.78
C ILE A 69 -11.51 6.58 2.67
N ILE A 70 -12.28 5.49 2.49
CA ILE A 70 -11.71 4.14 2.33
C ILE A 70 -10.87 4.06 1.05
N ALA A 71 -11.29 4.75 -0.02
CA ALA A 71 -10.55 4.80 -1.27
C ALA A 71 -9.17 5.45 -1.09
N VAL A 72 -9.09 6.57 -0.35
CA VAL A 72 -7.82 7.23 0.00
C VAL A 72 -6.95 6.35 0.88
N LEU A 73 -7.52 5.73 1.92
CA LEU A 73 -6.78 4.79 2.78
C LEU A 73 -6.23 3.59 1.98
N SER A 74 -7.00 3.11 0.99
CA SER A 74 -6.58 2.04 0.09
C SER A 74 -5.43 2.48 -0.81
N VAL A 75 -5.39 3.74 -1.28
CA VAL A 75 -4.23 4.29 -2.00
C VAL A 75 -2.99 4.34 -1.11
N ILE A 76 -3.13 4.78 0.15
CA ILE A 76 -2.01 4.81 1.10
C ILE A 76 -1.46 3.39 1.34
N ALA A 77 -2.35 2.42 1.54
CA ALA A 77 -1.97 1.01 1.70
C ALA A 77 -1.34 0.44 0.42
N LEU A 78 -1.82 0.83 -0.76
CA LEU A 78 -1.23 0.48 -2.05
C LEU A 78 0.20 1.01 -2.16
N LEU A 79 0.45 2.27 -1.82
CA LEU A 79 1.81 2.84 -1.85
C LEU A 79 2.75 2.14 -0.87
N GLY A 80 2.28 1.88 0.36
CA GLY A 80 3.05 1.14 1.37
C GLY A 80 3.38 -0.29 0.93
N SER A 81 2.39 -1.00 0.39
CA SER A 81 2.58 -2.38 -0.10
C SER A 81 3.44 -2.44 -1.36
N LEU A 82 3.33 -1.49 -2.29
CA LEU A 82 4.20 -1.38 -3.46
C LEU A 82 5.64 -1.17 -3.04
N GLY A 83 5.91 -0.22 -2.13
CA GLY A 83 7.25 0.03 -1.62
C GLY A 83 7.87 -1.22 -0.98
N SER A 84 7.10 -1.93 -0.15
CA SER A 84 7.53 -3.19 0.48
C SER A 84 7.80 -4.27 -0.57
N SER A 85 6.87 -4.44 -1.51
CA SER A 85 6.93 -5.44 -2.58
C SER A 85 8.14 -5.23 -3.49
N LEU A 86 8.38 -4.00 -3.94
CA LEU A 86 9.55 -3.59 -4.71
C LEU A 86 10.85 -3.82 -3.94
N LEU A 87 10.91 -3.42 -2.66
CA LEU A 87 12.09 -3.61 -1.82
C LEU A 87 12.44 -5.09 -1.70
N ILE A 88 11.46 -5.95 -1.44
CA ILE A 88 11.68 -7.40 -1.34
C ILE A 88 12.06 -7.99 -2.70
N TYR A 89 11.42 -7.56 -3.78
CA TYR A 89 11.73 -7.99 -5.15
C TYR A 89 13.19 -7.69 -5.51
N PHE A 90 13.65 -6.45 -5.31
CA PHE A 90 15.03 -6.05 -5.55
C PHE A 90 16.02 -6.76 -4.63
N LYS A 91 15.70 -6.93 -3.34
CA LYS A 91 16.55 -7.66 -2.39
C LYS A 91 16.75 -9.12 -2.81
N LYS A 92 15.72 -9.75 -3.39
CA LYS A 92 15.77 -11.15 -3.82
C LYS A 92 16.47 -11.34 -5.18
N ILE A 93 16.30 -10.41 -6.13
CA ILE A 93 17.03 -10.41 -7.41
C ILE A 93 18.53 -10.19 -7.21
N LYS A 94 18.92 -9.31 -6.29
CA LYS A 94 20.33 -9.10 -5.97
C LYS A 94 20.95 -10.30 -5.25
N GLY A 95 20.15 -11.09 -4.53
CA GLY A 95 20.57 -12.35 -3.91
C GLY A 95 20.86 -13.46 -4.93
N THR A 96 20.00 -13.64 -5.93
CA THR A 96 20.18 -14.69 -6.96
C THR A 96 21.39 -14.48 -7.87
N ASN A 97 21.94 -13.25 -7.96
CA ASN A 97 23.14 -12.95 -8.75
C ASN A 97 24.44 -13.26 -7.99
N LYS A 98 24.37 -13.54 -6.68
CA LYS A 98 25.54 -13.87 -5.85
C LYS A 98 25.79 -15.38 -5.76
N ASP A 99 24.76 -16.19 -6.01
CA ASP A 99 24.83 -17.66 -5.98
C ASP A 99 25.22 -18.27 -7.35
N SER A 100 25.56 -17.43 -8.34
CA SER A 100 25.92 -17.84 -9.70
C SER A 100 27.37 -17.50 -10.10
N ASN A 101 28.23 -17.14 -9.14
CA ASN A 101 29.67 -16.98 -9.35
C ASN A 101 30.46 -17.99 -8.52
#